data_AF-A0A7S2UMQ8-F1
#
_entry.id   AF-A0A7S2UMQ8-F1
#
_cell.length_a   1.000
_cell.length_b   1.000
_cell.length_c   1.000
_cell.angle_alpha   90.00
_cell.angle_beta   90.00
_cell.angle_gamma   90.00
#
_symmetry.space_group_name_H-M   'P 1'
#
loop_
_entity.id
_entity.type
_entity.pdbx_description
1 polymer ?
#
loop_
_entity_poly.entity_id
_entity_poly.type
_entity_poly.pdbx_seq_one_letter_code
_entity_poly.pdbx_strand_id
1 'polypeptide(L)'
;GDNDWNDCPDPAVGWQRFASHFVGIETNWTSHTELGIQRWTNERPENFVFSIHGVLFLSVNLVNLPRISQREWNQRTNQNIIWTKQCVENYLQQVEVGEKGPLRGVVIFAHSLARNAVLPYFAGIRSIFMVDNTKTYRNDLNIPVTYLHGDGHIFKIKSKDENWDQFNDLMVDNGAAAPPIKVEVSGINEPFFETENKHQYLIADGLIRVDRRGGLYSQ
;
A
#
# COMPACT_ATOMS: atom_id res chain seq x y z
N GLY A 1 -10.62 -5.57 7.76
CA GLY A 1 -9.89 -4.84 8.80
C GLY A 1 -10.19 -5.43 10.16
N ASP A 2 -10.10 -4.60 11.20
CA ASP A 2 -10.59 -4.87 12.56
C ASP A 2 -12.08 -5.22 12.58
N ASN A 3 -12.91 -4.51 11.80
CA ASN A 3 -14.36 -4.74 11.71
C ASN A 3 -14.74 -6.16 11.23
N ASP A 4 -13.90 -6.78 10.38
CA ASP A 4 -14.16 -8.12 9.86
C ASP A 4 -13.62 -9.24 10.78
N TRP A 5 -12.82 -8.88 11.79
CA TRP A 5 -12.09 -9.83 12.63
C TRP A 5 -12.22 -9.54 14.13
N ASN A 6 -11.71 -8.41 14.61
CA ASN A 6 -11.64 -8.08 16.02
C ASN A 6 -12.99 -7.59 16.59
N ASP A 7 -13.76 -6.87 15.79
CA ASP A 7 -15.05 -6.32 16.23
C ASP A 7 -16.24 -7.16 15.75
N CYS A 8 -15.97 -8.15 14.88
CA CYS A 8 -16.99 -9.08 14.41
C CYS A 8 -17.29 -10.16 15.47
N PRO A 9 -18.56 -10.32 15.90
CA PRO A 9 -18.94 -11.43 16.77
C PRO A 9 -18.65 -12.80 16.14
N ASP A 10 -18.75 -12.89 14.82
CA ASP A 10 -18.41 -14.07 14.02
C ASP A 10 -17.45 -13.69 12.88
N PRO A 11 -16.13 -13.75 13.12
CA PRO A 11 -15.11 -13.41 12.11
C PRO A 11 -15.21 -14.23 10.82
N ALA A 12 -15.76 -15.45 10.88
CA ALA A 12 -15.92 -16.27 9.68
C ALA A 12 -16.99 -15.68 8.75
N VAL A 13 -18.11 -15.20 9.32
CA VAL A 13 -19.16 -14.49 8.57
C VAL A 13 -18.65 -13.13 8.08
N GLY A 14 -17.92 -12.39 8.91
CA GLY A 14 -17.28 -11.13 8.52
C GLY A 14 -16.37 -11.31 7.31
N TRP A 15 -15.46 -12.28 7.40
CA TRP A 15 -14.56 -12.65 6.30
C TRP A 15 -15.32 -13.09 5.03
N GLN A 16 -16.34 -13.95 5.16
CA GLN A 16 -17.13 -14.40 4.01
C GLN A 16 -17.80 -13.24 3.27
N ARG A 17 -18.36 -12.28 4.01
CA ARG A 17 -18.96 -11.08 3.42
C ARG A 17 -17.92 -10.20 2.76
N PHE A 18 -16.79 -9.97 3.40
CA PHE A 18 -15.67 -9.24 2.81
C PHE A 18 -15.24 -9.87 1.49
N ALA A 19 -14.99 -11.19 1.50
CA ALA A 19 -14.57 -11.94 0.32
C ALA A 19 -15.60 -11.87 -0.81
N SER A 20 -16.89 -11.93 -0.49
CA SER A 20 -17.96 -11.95 -1.51
C SER A 20 -18.22 -10.58 -2.15
N HIS A 21 -17.86 -9.48 -1.48
CA HIS A 21 -18.19 -8.12 -1.94
C HIS A 21 -16.98 -7.29 -2.35
N PHE A 22 -15.80 -7.52 -1.76
CA PHE A 22 -14.63 -6.66 -1.95
C PHE A 22 -13.46 -7.35 -2.66
N VAL A 23 -13.36 -8.68 -2.62
CA VAL A 23 -12.37 -9.38 -3.43
C VAL A 23 -12.77 -9.26 -4.88
N GLY A 24 -11.89 -8.67 -5.70
CA GLY A 24 -12.18 -8.40 -7.10
C GLY A 24 -12.92 -7.09 -7.35
N ILE A 25 -13.08 -6.21 -6.34
CA ILE A 25 -13.81 -4.94 -6.51
C ILE A 25 -13.25 -4.07 -7.66
N GLU A 26 -11.95 -4.10 -7.84
CA GLU A 26 -11.20 -3.41 -8.90
C GLU A 26 -11.49 -3.93 -10.32
N THR A 27 -12.13 -5.10 -10.48
CA THR A 27 -12.64 -5.54 -11.80
C THR A 27 -13.77 -4.64 -12.30
N ASN A 28 -14.39 -3.85 -11.41
CA ASN A 28 -15.40 -2.86 -11.77
C ASN A 28 -14.79 -1.51 -12.19
N TRP A 29 -13.46 -1.35 -12.14
CA TRP A 29 -12.81 -0.11 -12.53
C TRP A 29 -12.69 -0.03 -14.06
N THR A 30 -13.07 1.10 -14.65
CA THR A 30 -12.99 1.30 -16.12
C THR A 30 -11.57 1.14 -16.66
N SER A 31 -10.56 1.48 -15.85
CA SER A 31 -9.13 1.35 -16.17
C SER A 31 -8.51 0.01 -15.76
N HIS A 32 -9.29 -0.99 -15.35
CA HIS A 32 -8.77 -2.26 -14.83
C HIS A 32 -7.75 -2.91 -15.77
N THR A 33 -8.08 -3.03 -17.06
CA THR A 33 -7.20 -3.63 -18.07
C THR A 33 -5.96 -2.78 -18.32
N GLU A 34 -6.09 -1.45 -18.34
CA GLU A 34 -4.98 -0.52 -18.57
C GLU A 34 -3.96 -0.55 -17.42
N LEU A 35 -4.44 -0.71 -16.19
CA LEU A 35 -3.61 -0.78 -14.99
C LEU A 35 -2.87 -2.12 -14.86
N GLY A 36 -3.29 -3.15 -15.62
CA GLY A 36 -2.67 -4.47 -15.60
C GLY A 36 -2.67 -5.10 -14.20
N ILE A 37 -3.79 -4.97 -13.47
CA ILE A 37 -3.87 -5.38 -12.06
C ILE A 37 -3.67 -6.91 -11.92
N GLN A 38 -2.73 -7.32 -11.07
CA GLN A 38 -2.42 -8.72 -10.78
C GLN A 38 -2.88 -9.10 -9.37
N ARG A 39 -3.32 -10.35 -9.18
CA ARG A 39 -3.77 -10.91 -7.90
C ARG A 39 -2.97 -12.10 -7.46
N TRP A 40 -2.95 -12.31 -6.16
CA TRP A 40 -2.42 -13.54 -5.59
C TRP A 40 -3.52 -14.62 -5.45
N THR A 41 -3.94 -15.18 -6.58
CA THR A 41 -5.18 -15.95 -6.70
C THR A 41 -5.25 -17.21 -5.82
N ASN A 42 -4.13 -17.86 -5.50
CA ASN A 42 -4.14 -19.17 -4.83
C ASN A 42 -3.96 -19.08 -3.31
N GLU A 43 -3.41 -17.99 -2.78
CA GLU A 43 -3.05 -17.87 -1.36
C GLU A 43 -3.83 -16.76 -0.65
N ARG A 44 -3.93 -15.57 -1.26
CA ARG A 44 -4.57 -14.37 -0.69
C ARG A 44 -5.23 -13.58 -1.82
N PRO A 45 -6.38 -14.03 -2.36
CA PRO A 45 -7.03 -13.41 -3.52
C PRO A 45 -7.48 -11.96 -3.26
N GLU A 46 -7.55 -11.54 -1.99
CA GLU A 46 -7.77 -10.16 -1.57
C GLU A 46 -6.58 -9.23 -1.81
N ASN A 47 -5.38 -9.78 -1.98
CA ASN A 47 -4.17 -9.04 -2.29
C ASN A 47 -4.04 -8.84 -3.80
N PHE A 48 -3.62 -7.63 -4.18
CA PHE A 48 -3.39 -7.29 -5.58
C PHE A 48 -2.29 -6.26 -5.74
N VAL A 49 -1.79 -6.12 -6.96
CA VAL A 49 -0.72 -5.18 -7.31
C VAL A 49 -0.96 -4.57 -8.69
N PHE A 50 -0.57 -3.32 -8.85
CA PHE A 50 -0.50 -2.63 -10.14
C PHE A 50 0.55 -1.50 -10.07
N SER A 51 0.86 -0.86 -11.20
CA SER A 51 1.84 0.22 -11.21
C SER A 51 1.42 1.39 -12.09
N ILE A 52 1.68 2.62 -11.65
CA ILE A 52 1.45 3.85 -12.41
C ILE A 52 2.73 4.69 -12.37
N HIS A 53 3.26 5.09 -13.53
CA HIS A 53 4.43 5.98 -13.67
C HIS A 53 5.64 5.61 -12.79
N GLY A 54 5.94 4.32 -12.67
CA GLY A 54 7.06 3.84 -11.84
C GLY A 54 6.75 3.67 -10.36
N VAL A 55 5.51 3.90 -9.92
CA VAL A 55 5.06 3.66 -8.55
C VAL A 55 4.27 2.37 -8.48
N LEU A 56 4.70 1.45 -7.62
CA LEU A 56 4.05 0.16 -7.39
C LEU A 56 3.02 0.28 -6.26
N PHE A 57 1.77 -0.09 -6.54
CA PHE A 57 0.68 -0.09 -5.59
C PHE A 57 0.35 -1.53 -5.19
N LEU A 58 0.46 -1.87 -3.92
CA LEU A 58 0.19 -3.20 -3.40
C LEU A 58 -0.92 -3.13 -2.35
N SER A 59 -1.89 -4.04 -2.44
CA SER A 59 -2.83 -4.33 -1.36
C SER A 59 -2.35 -5.56 -0.60
N VAL A 60 -2.31 -5.45 0.73
CA VAL A 60 -2.03 -6.54 1.65
C VAL A 60 -3.06 -6.60 2.75
N ASN A 61 -3.53 -7.80 3.08
CA ASN A 61 -4.46 -7.98 4.18
C ASN A 61 -3.71 -8.15 5.51
N LEU A 62 -3.50 -7.03 6.21
CA LEU A 62 -2.91 -7.00 7.55
C LEU A 62 -4.02 -6.83 8.60
N VAL A 63 -4.03 -7.74 9.59
CA VAL A 63 -5.02 -7.78 10.67
C VAL A 63 -4.29 -7.74 12.01
N ASN A 64 -4.79 -6.90 12.94
CA ASN A 64 -4.27 -6.79 14.29
C ASN A 64 -4.84 -7.88 15.22
N LEU A 65 -4.13 -8.20 16.30
CA LEU A 65 -4.60 -9.04 17.42
C LEU A 65 -5.66 -8.28 18.27
N PRO A 66 -6.53 -8.96 19.06
CA PRO A 66 -6.33 -10.29 19.64
C PRO A 66 -7.25 -11.43 19.18
N ARG A 67 -8.28 -11.21 18.35
CA ARG A 67 -9.24 -12.30 18.04
C ARG A 67 -8.71 -13.32 17.03
N ILE A 68 -7.77 -12.92 16.18
CA ILE A 68 -7.10 -13.83 15.26
C ILE A 68 -6.15 -14.76 16.03
N SER A 69 -6.14 -16.05 15.70
CA SER A 69 -5.20 -16.98 16.32
C SER A 69 -3.76 -16.61 15.97
N GLN A 70 -2.81 -16.82 16.87
CA GLN A 70 -1.39 -16.55 16.61
C GLN A 70 -0.87 -17.30 15.37
N ARG A 71 -1.36 -18.53 15.13
CA ARG A 71 -1.02 -19.31 13.94
C ARG A 71 -1.46 -18.63 12.66
N GLU A 72 -2.73 -18.22 12.58
CA GLU A 72 -3.26 -17.53 11.40
C GLU A 72 -2.60 -16.17 11.21
N TRP A 73 -2.36 -15.42 12.28
CA TRP A 73 -1.65 -14.16 12.23
C TRP A 73 -0.21 -14.34 11.69
N ASN A 74 0.54 -15.33 12.18
CA ASN A 74 1.89 -15.64 11.69
C ASN A 74 1.86 -16.01 10.21
N GLN A 75 0.93 -16.89 9.81
CA GLN A 75 0.79 -17.34 8.43
C GLN A 75 0.45 -16.17 7.50
N ARG A 76 -0.54 -15.34 7.87
CA ARG A 76 -0.95 -14.15 7.12
C ARG A 76 0.17 -13.15 6.97
N THR A 77 0.87 -12.82 8.07
CA THR A 77 2.02 -11.91 8.04
C THR A 77 3.11 -12.43 7.10
N ASN A 78 3.49 -13.70 7.21
CA ASN A 78 4.51 -14.31 6.36
C ASN A 78 4.11 -14.33 4.89
N GLN A 79 2.85 -14.66 4.59
CA GLN A 79 2.33 -14.64 3.23
C GLN A 79 2.37 -13.22 2.64
N ASN A 80 1.91 -12.21 3.37
CA ASN A 80 1.99 -10.82 2.91
C ASN A 80 3.43 -10.34 2.68
N ILE A 81 4.39 -10.77 3.52
CA ILE A 81 5.82 -10.51 3.29
C ILE A 81 6.27 -11.14 1.96
N ILE A 82 5.95 -12.41 1.73
CA ILE A 82 6.30 -13.14 0.49
C ILE A 82 5.71 -12.44 -0.73
N TRP A 83 4.42 -12.11 -0.70
CA TRP A 83 3.74 -11.40 -1.79
C TRP A 83 4.41 -10.07 -2.11
N THR A 84 4.69 -9.27 -1.09
CA THR A 84 5.32 -7.95 -1.25
C THR A 84 6.69 -8.10 -1.91
N LYS A 85 7.50 -9.07 -1.46
CA LYS A 85 8.81 -9.37 -2.04
C LYS A 85 8.70 -9.77 -3.50
N GLN A 86 7.82 -10.72 -3.82
CA GLN A 86 7.60 -11.19 -5.17
C GLN A 86 7.16 -10.05 -6.11
N CYS A 87 6.22 -9.21 -5.67
CA CYS A 87 5.76 -8.07 -6.47
C CYS A 87 6.90 -7.10 -6.82
N VAL A 88 7.73 -6.75 -5.82
CA VAL A 88 8.86 -5.85 -6.02
C VAL A 88 9.94 -6.50 -6.87
N GLU A 89 10.27 -7.77 -6.62
CA GLU A 89 11.26 -8.51 -7.41
C GLU A 89 10.84 -8.68 -8.87
N ASN A 90 9.57 -9.04 -9.13
CA ASN A 90 9.03 -9.14 -10.48
C ASN A 90 9.07 -7.80 -11.21
N TYR A 91 8.70 -6.70 -10.53
CA TYR A 91 8.79 -5.37 -11.12
C TYR A 91 10.25 -5.04 -11.51
N LEU A 92 11.19 -5.30 -10.60
CA LEU A 92 12.60 -5.02 -10.82
C LEU A 92 13.22 -5.88 -11.92
N GLN A 93 12.80 -7.15 -12.06
CA GLN A 93 13.20 -7.99 -13.19
C GLN A 93 12.72 -7.39 -14.53
N GLN A 94 11.50 -6.86 -14.58
CA GLN A 94 10.99 -6.16 -15.77
C GLN A 94 11.77 -4.88 -16.08
N VAL A 95 12.29 -4.19 -15.06
CA VAL A 95 13.23 -3.06 -15.26
C VAL A 95 14.54 -3.55 -15.87
N GLU A 96 15.10 -4.64 -15.34
CA GLU A 96 16.38 -5.20 -15.80
C GLU A 96 16.34 -5.62 -17.27
N VAL A 97 15.22 -6.18 -17.74
CA VAL A 97 15.04 -6.59 -19.15
C VAL A 97 14.48 -5.48 -20.05
N GLY A 98 14.26 -4.27 -19.52
CA GLY A 98 13.81 -3.10 -20.29
C GLY A 98 12.32 -3.05 -20.61
N GLU A 99 11.49 -3.88 -19.98
CA GLU A 99 10.02 -3.87 -20.14
C GLU A 99 9.35 -2.75 -19.33
N LYS A 100 9.98 -2.32 -18.23
CA LYS A 100 9.50 -1.22 -17.37
C LYS A 100 10.57 -0.18 -17.11
N GLY A 101 10.13 1.06 -16.88
CA GLY A 101 10.97 2.12 -16.32
C GLY A 101 11.28 1.90 -14.82
N PRO A 102 12.22 2.68 -14.26
CA PRO A 102 12.72 2.48 -12.90
C PRO A 102 11.60 2.48 -11.85
N LEU A 103 11.78 1.69 -10.79
CA LEU A 103 10.91 1.72 -9.62
C LEU A 103 11.18 3.00 -8.82
N ARG A 104 10.21 3.91 -8.79
CA ARG A 104 10.32 5.23 -8.17
C ARG A 104 9.74 5.28 -6.76
N GLY A 105 8.81 4.40 -6.43
CA GLY A 105 8.13 4.40 -5.13
C GLY A 105 7.23 3.18 -4.96
N VAL A 106 6.88 2.91 -3.71
CA VAL A 106 5.90 1.86 -3.37
C VAL A 106 4.82 2.43 -2.46
N VAL A 107 3.57 2.09 -2.75
CA VAL A 107 2.42 2.36 -1.90
C VAL A 107 1.82 1.03 -1.45
N ILE A 108 1.72 0.84 -0.14
CA ILE A 108 1.17 -0.37 0.48
C ILE A 108 -0.17 0.02 1.12
N PHE A 109 -1.26 -0.52 0.59
CA PHE A 109 -2.59 -0.43 1.19
C PHE A 109 -2.81 -1.57 2.17
N ALA A 110 -3.16 -1.23 3.40
CA ALA A 110 -3.72 -2.17 4.36
C ALA A 110 -4.62 -1.45 5.35
N HIS A 111 -5.34 -2.17 6.21
CA HIS A 111 -6.23 -1.52 7.17
C HIS A 111 -5.53 -1.10 8.46
N SER A 112 -4.86 -2.08 9.11
CA SER A 112 -4.39 -2.01 10.50
C SER A 112 -3.44 -0.84 10.77
N LEU A 113 -3.44 -0.32 12.00
CA LEU A 113 -2.44 0.66 12.43
C LEU A 113 -1.01 0.09 12.33
N ALA A 114 -0.03 0.95 12.00
CA ALA A 114 1.41 0.64 12.08
C ALA A 114 1.89 0.53 13.55
N ARG A 115 1.35 -0.44 14.29
CA ARG A 115 1.69 -0.74 15.70
C ARG A 115 2.36 -2.10 15.82
N ASN A 116 2.74 -2.49 17.05
CA ASN A 116 3.50 -3.70 17.37
C ASN A 116 3.06 -4.96 16.63
N ALA A 117 1.76 -5.18 16.45
CA ALA A 117 1.23 -6.35 15.75
C ALA A 117 1.36 -6.32 14.22
N VAL A 118 1.87 -5.25 13.63
CA VAL A 118 2.12 -5.13 12.19
C VAL A 118 3.60 -4.85 11.90
N LEU A 119 4.37 -4.41 12.91
CA LEU A 119 5.83 -4.21 12.78
C LEU A 119 6.59 -5.41 12.18
N PRO A 120 6.25 -6.68 12.48
CA PRO A 120 6.94 -7.82 11.86
C PRO A 120 6.80 -7.90 10.33
N TYR A 121 5.68 -7.42 9.77
CA TYR A 121 5.52 -7.30 8.31
C TYR A 121 6.56 -6.32 7.74
N PHE A 122 6.64 -5.11 8.31
CA PHE A 122 7.58 -4.08 7.87
C PHE A 122 9.04 -4.51 8.05
N ALA A 123 9.37 -5.13 9.18
CA ALA A 123 10.70 -5.72 9.41
C ALA A 123 11.05 -6.77 8.34
N GLY A 124 10.07 -7.59 7.95
CA GLY A 124 10.24 -8.65 6.94
C GLY A 124 10.48 -8.15 5.52
N ILE A 125 9.95 -6.97 5.16
CA ILE A 125 10.10 -6.37 3.82
C ILE A 125 11.15 -5.26 3.76
N ARG A 126 11.59 -4.70 4.89
CA ARG A 126 12.51 -3.55 4.89
C ARG A 126 13.75 -3.76 4.03
N SER A 127 14.35 -4.95 4.10
CA SER A 127 15.61 -5.24 3.39
C SER A 127 15.52 -5.18 1.87
N ILE A 128 14.32 -5.33 1.27
CA ILE A 128 14.19 -5.25 -0.20
C ILE A 128 14.17 -3.81 -0.73
N PHE A 129 13.99 -2.82 0.15
CA PHE A 129 13.98 -1.39 -0.17
C PHE A 129 15.26 -0.68 0.27
N MET A 130 16.19 -1.42 0.85
CA MET A 130 17.52 -0.91 1.19
C MET A 130 18.47 -1.17 0.01
N VAL A 131 19.48 -0.31 -0.12
CA VAL A 131 20.51 -0.44 -1.15
C VAL A 131 21.14 -1.84 -1.11
N ASP A 132 21.14 -2.50 -2.26
CA ASP A 132 21.79 -3.79 -2.46
C ASP A 132 22.84 -3.61 -3.57
N ASN A 133 24.10 -3.41 -3.14
CA ASN A 133 25.24 -3.15 -4.01
C ASN A 133 25.58 -4.30 -4.97
N THR A 134 24.91 -5.46 -4.83
CA THR A 134 25.11 -6.61 -5.72
C THR A 134 24.26 -6.56 -6.98
N LYS A 135 23.27 -5.66 -7.05
CA LYS A 135 22.33 -5.54 -8.15
C LYS A 135 22.41 -4.14 -8.75
N THR A 136 22.94 -4.02 -9.97
CA THR A 136 23.20 -2.73 -10.63
C THR A 136 21.97 -1.83 -10.78
N TYR A 137 20.77 -2.41 -10.95
CA TYR A 137 19.50 -1.67 -10.96
C TYR A 137 19.02 -1.24 -9.56
N ARG A 138 19.69 -1.69 -8.48
CA ARG A 138 19.39 -1.35 -7.08
C ARG A 138 20.40 -0.43 -6.41
N ASN A 139 21.53 -0.17 -7.06
CA ASN A 139 22.67 0.50 -6.44
C ASN A 139 22.36 1.94 -5.95
N ASP A 140 21.29 2.58 -6.45
CA ASP A 140 20.86 3.92 -6.05
C ASP A 140 19.43 3.97 -5.46
N LEU A 141 18.85 2.82 -5.08
CA LEU A 141 17.45 2.76 -4.67
C LEU A 141 17.23 3.27 -3.25
N ASN A 142 17.02 4.57 -3.14
CA ASN A 142 16.32 5.19 -2.02
C ASN A 142 14.80 5.18 -2.29
N ILE A 143 14.19 4.00 -2.42
CA ILE A 143 12.77 3.90 -2.81
C ILE A 143 11.88 4.32 -1.63
N PRO A 144 11.12 5.41 -1.74
CA PRO A 144 10.13 5.76 -0.74
C PRO A 144 9.01 4.70 -0.68
N VAL A 145 8.67 4.31 0.54
CA VAL A 145 7.55 3.40 0.83
C VAL A 145 6.50 4.18 1.60
N THR A 146 5.28 4.24 1.06
CA THR A 146 4.13 4.84 1.74
C THR A 146 3.19 3.73 2.19
N TYR A 147 2.93 3.64 3.48
CA TYR A 147 1.88 2.81 4.05
C TYR A 147 0.60 3.63 4.17
N LEU A 148 -0.45 3.25 3.44
CA LEU A 148 -1.74 3.94 3.44
C LEU A 148 -2.76 3.05 4.15
N HIS A 149 -3.33 3.55 5.25
CA HIS A 149 -4.18 2.74 6.12
C HIS A 149 -5.26 3.56 6.86
N GLY A 150 -6.24 2.88 7.49
CA GLY A 150 -7.47 3.55 7.98
C GLY A 150 -7.87 3.29 9.44
N ASP A 151 -7.27 2.32 10.12
CA ASP A 151 -7.70 1.80 11.44
C ASP A 151 -7.72 2.83 12.60
N GLY A 152 -7.03 3.97 12.47
CA GLY A 152 -7.06 5.01 13.50
C GLY A 152 -8.10 6.11 13.29
N HIS A 153 -8.85 6.08 12.17
CA HIS A 153 -9.98 6.95 11.89
C HIS A 153 -9.69 8.46 11.88
N ILE A 154 -8.43 8.87 11.74
CA ILE A 154 -8.00 10.26 11.68
C ILE A 154 -7.01 10.45 10.53
N PHE A 155 -7.10 11.57 9.82
CA PHE A 155 -6.07 11.94 8.87
C PHE A 155 -4.76 12.27 9.60
N LYS A 156 -3.69 11.53 9.28
CA LYS A 156 -2.35 11.79 9.83
C LYS A 156 -1.28 11.38 8.82
N ILE A 157 -0.26 12.22 8.70
CA ILE A 157 0.96 11.90 7.95
C ILE A 157 2.12 11.91 8.95
N LYS A 158 2.87 10.81 8.99
CA LYS A 158 4.19 10.75 9.63
C LYS A 158 5.19 10.35 8.55
N SER A 159 5.95 11.33 8.08
CA SER A 159 7.08 11.09 7.18
C SER A 159 8.30 10.67 7.99
N LYS A 160 9.09 9.76 7.43
CA LYS A 160 10.38 9.28 7.95
C LYS A 160 10.24 8.62 9.33
N ASP A 161 10.12 7.30 9.33
CA ASP A 161 10.19 6.56 10.59
C ASP A 161 11.62 6.59 11.14
N GLU A 162 11.78 6.67 12.46
CA GLU A 162 13.09 6.72 13.14
C GLU A 162 14.01 5.56 12.76
N ASN A 163 13.42 4.44 12.33
CA ASN A 163 14.17 3.25 11.93
C ASN A 163 14.06 2.98 10.43
N TRP A 164 13.37 3.80 9.63
CA TRP A 164 13.24 3.62 8.19
C TRP A 164 12.95 4.96 7.51
N ASP A 165 14.01 5.66 7.12
CA ASP A 165 13.93 7.02 6.57
C ASP A 165 13.06 7.14 5.32
N GLN A 166 12.98 6.07 4.53
CA GLN A 166 12.16 6.00 3.32
C GLN A 166 10.68 5.72 3.60
N PHE A 167 10.32 5.38 4.83
CA PHE A 167 8.96 5.01 5.19
C PHE A 167 8.11 6.23 5.53
N ASN A 168 6.91 6.27 4.95
CA ASN A 168 5.89 7.26 5.22
C ASN A 168 4.64 6.53 5.70
N ASP A 169 4.11 6.95 6.84
CA ASP A 169 2.87 6.44 7.43
C ASP A 169 1.74 7.44 7.17
N LEU A 170 0.82 7.06 6.28
CA LEU A 170 -0.34 7.85 5.87
C LEU A 170 -1.62 7.18 6.39
N MET A 171 -2.21 7.77 7.41
CA MET A 171 -3.51 7.38 7.93
C MET A 171 -4.61 8.23 7.31
N VAL A 172 -5.66 7.59 6.82
CA VAL A 172 -6.86 8.26 6.31
C VAL A 172 -7.94 8.36 7.37
N ASP A 173 -8.85 9.31 7.17
CA ASP A 173 -10.01 9.48 8.03
C ASP A 173 -10.98 8.28 7.97
N ASN A 174 -11.92 8.27 8.92
CA ASN A 174 -13.08 7.39 8.84
C ASN A 174 -13.93 7.71 7.59
N GLY A 175 -14.24 6.70 6.79
CA GLY A 175 -15.04 6.82 5.57
C GLY A 175 -16.49 7.31 5.78
N ALA A 176 -17.02 7.27 7.01
CA ALA A 176 -18.30 7.90 7.35
C ALA A 176 -18.18 9.40 7.67
N ALA A 177 -16.97 9.87 8.05
CA ALA A 177 -16.73 11.22 8.53
C ALA A 177 -15.99 12.11 7.52
N ALA A 178 -15.42 11.52 6.47
CA ALA A 178 -14.65 12.22 5.46
C ALA A 178 -14.83 11.59 4.08
N PRO A 179 -14.73 12.38 3.01
CA PRO A 179 -14.85 11.86 1.66
C PRO A 179 -13.58 11.07 1.25
N PRO A 180 -13.64 10.24 0.20
CA PRO A 180 -12.48 9.46 -0.27
C PRO A 180 -11.30 10.36 -0.65
N ILE A 181 -10.07 10.00 -0.29
CA ILE A 181 -8.89 10.78 -0.73
C ILE A 181 -8.57 10.52 -2.21
N LYS A 182 -8.03 11.53 -2.91
CA LYS A 182 -7.38 11.32 -4.22
C LYS A 182 -5.89 11.20 -4.01
N VAL A 183 -5.30 10.18 -4.63
CA VAL A 183 -3.85 9.96 -4.67
C VAL A 183 -3.39 10.17 -6.11
N GLU A 184 -2.44 11.07 -6.29
CA GLU A 184 -1.83 11.37 -7.58
C GLU A 184 -0.35 11.00 -7.53
N VAL A 185 0.14 10.42 -8.62
CA VAL A 185 1.54 10.08 -8.80
C VAL A 185 2.12 11.04 -9.82
N SER A 186 3.27 11.63 -9.48
CA SER A 186 3.97 12.52 -10.38
C SER A 186 4.45 11.77 -11.64
N GLY A 187 4.44 12.46 -12.78
CA GLY A 187 5.05 11.95 -14.01
C GLY A 187 6.56 11.73 -13.81
N ILE A 188 7.16 10.92 -14.69
CA ILE A 188 8.61 10.60 -14.61
C ILE A 188 9.47 11.88 -14.63
N ASN A 189 9.03 12.89 -15.39
CA ASN A 189 9.75 14.17 -15.57
C ASN A 189 9.04 15.36 -14.89
N GLU A 190 7.98 15.11 -14.12
CA GLU A 190 7.10 16.15 -13.58
C GLU A 190 6.80 15.91 -12.09
N PRO A 191 7.83 15.95 -11.21
CA PRO A 191 7.62 15.81 -9.77
C PRO A 191 6.75 16.95 -9.22
N PHE A 192 5.98 16.66 -8.17
CA PHE A 192 5.23 17.71 -7.48
C PHE A 192 6.18 18.49 -6.59
N PHE A 193 6.33 19.79 -6.85
CA PHE A 193 7.17 20.68 -6.04
C PHE A 193 6.39 21.45 -4.98
N GLU A 194 5.11 21.71 -5.22
CA GLU A 194 4.24 22.50 -4.34
C GLU A 194 2.83 21.93 -4.30
N THR A 195 2.07 22.35 -3.29
CA THR A 195 0.63 22.08 -3.20
C THR A 195 -0.14 23.33 -3.58
N GLU A 196 -1.24 23.14 -4.31
CA GLU A 196 -2.07 24.25 -4.77
C GLU A 196 -3.05 24.72 -3.67
N ASN A 197 -3.22 23.93 -2.61
CA ASN A 197 -4.09 24.27 -1.48
C ASN A 197 -3.73 23.54 -0.18
N LYS A 198 -4.29 24.04 0.93
CA LYS A 198 -4.05 23.52 2.30
C LYS A 198 -4.56 22.10 2.59
N HIS A 199 -5.31 21.50 1.68
CA HIS A 199 -5.84 20.14 1.80
C HIS A 199 -5.06 19.12 0.96
N GLN A 200 -4.00 19.58 0.30
CA GLN A 200 -3.07 18.76 -0.45
C GLN A 200 -1.77 18.59 0.34
N TYR A 201 -1.22 17.39 0.25
CA TYR A 201 -0.01 16.99 0.96
C TYR A 201 0.92 16.28 -0.02
N LEU A 202 2.20 16.62 0.02
CA LEU A 202 3.25 15.89 -0.70
C LEU A 202 3.86 14.87 0.25
N ILE A 203 4.03 13.66 -0.25
CA ILE A 203 4.74 12.57 0.44
C ILE A 203 5.78 12.00 -0.51
N ALA A 204 6.74 11.24 0.04
CA ALA A 204 7.80 10.61 -0.75
C ALA A 204 8.58 11.64 -1.60
N ASP A 205 8.99 12.75 -0.97
CA ASP A 205 9.74 13.84 -1.59
C ASP A 205 9.08 14.40 -2.89
N GLY A 206 7.75 14.51 -2.90
CA GLY A 206 7.00 15.06 -4.03
C GLY A 206 6.62 14.04 -5.11
N LEU A 207 6.90 12.74 -4.88
CA LEU A 207 6.49 11.69 -5.80
C LEU A 207 4.97 11.48 -5.80
N ILE A 208 4.33 11.61 -4.63
CA ILE A 208 2.90 11.35 -4.44
C ILE A 208 2.26 12.60 -3.83
N ARG A 209 1.14 13.02 -4.41
CA ARG A 209 0.27 14.07 -3.88
C ARG A 209 -1.04 13.46 -3.39
N VAL A 210 -1.41 13.78 -2.16
CA VAL A 210 -2.66 13.33 -1.54
C VAL A 210 -3.57 14.53 -1.37
N ASP A 211 -4.80 14.44 -1.87
CA ASP A 211 -5.81 15.48 -1.76
C ASP A 211 -7.01 14.98 -0.93
N ARG A 212 -7.28 15.68 0.18
CA ARG A 212 -8.30 15.32 1.16
C ARG A 212 -9.68 15.96 0.90
N ARG A 213 -9.89 16.68 -0.21
CA ARG A 213 -11.19 17.32 -0.53
C ARG A 213 -12.27 16.35 -1.05
N GLY A 214 -11.93 15.07 -1.02
CA GLY A 214 -12.61 13.92 -1.58
C GLY A 214 -13.69 14.12 -2.62
N GLY A 215 -13.25 14.10 -3.87
CA GLY A 215 -14.16 14.06 -5.01
C GLY A 215 -14.78 15.40 -5.37
N LEU A 216 -14.72 16.42 -4.50
CA LEU A 216 -15.10 17.81 -4.82
C LEU A 216 -13.99 18.47 -5.66
N TYR A 217 -13.74 17.91 -6.83
CA TYR A 217 -12.88 18.50 -7.83
C TYR A 217 -13.80 19.30 -8.76
N SER A 218 -13.72 20.63 -8.72
CA SER A 218 -14.35 21.47 -9.74
C SER A 218 -13.82 21.02 -11.10
N GLN A 219 -14.72 20.63 -12.00
CA GLN A 219 -14.39 20.40 -13.41
C GLN A 219 -13.95 21.70 -14.08
#